data_AF-A0A1V5L289-F1
#
_entry.id   AF-A0A1V5L289-F1
#
_cell.length_a   1.000
_cell.length_b   1.000
_cell.length_c   1.000
_cell.angle_alpha   90.00
_cell.angle_beta   90.00
_cell.angle_gamma   90.00
#
_symmetry.space_group_name_H-M   'P 1'
#
loop_
_entity.id
_entity.type
_entity.pdbx_description
1 polymer ?
#
loop_
_entity_poly.entity_id
_entity_poly.type
_entity_poly.pdbx_seq_one_letter_code
_entity_poly.pdbx_strand_id
1 'polypeptide(L)'
;MTINLSDAMGALWPLAVAVCFTLLGRSLAAGVSLVLMGYDGRTAVRSGMLLTPLGEFGFIIAQLGTANGLLPPEYMSVAVGGSLITAMITPILFKSDRMIADRITSLKVPIIGGALSMHRRILDALQKRRDSSILWRLMRKRLIQIGVEMGVVTMVLVFAAPIIRWGVDKWGSDTVMGFSTEVMGWSVLGLLLLAPVIAIWRNIQASTMILSDFIAGQNAGLSRMKPLLLNGMQAAAGVLMVAWIWNFLPVDVGLWWILGLIGALLIIALLLWRKLIWVHSNIEVAIEETLGDEPADLASSFEWMDRYAPWGLHIGEVQMPERFAHAGKSINEIGIRRRFGCSIIGIERLSYPISNPGPGSHLFPGDKLLLLGTEEQIAASRAFLLEDRGAEPVEDTFRDLAVEMVQIPRGSPAHGKTLRELNWPRILGVQVVGHENEKKRSLTPSATQKVEDGDRILVLGTPQQVASLRNWLLPPATPAGSSVESPDGQAEGFPS
;
A
#
# COMPACT_ATOMS: atom_id res chain seq x y z
N MET A 1 12.32 43.67 53.19
CA MET A 1 12.36 44.10 51.78
C MET A 1 11.67 45.47 51.73
N THR A 2 12.44 46.55 51.82
CA THR A 2 11.92 47.93 51.82
C THR A 2 11.72 48.37 50.38
N ILE A 3 10.47 48.54 49.95
CA ILE A 3 10.14 49.02 48.60
C ILE A 3 10.35 50.55 48.61
N ASN A 4 11.39 51.03 47.93
CA ASN A 4 11.57 52.47 47.69
C ASN A 4 10.50 52.98 46.73
N LEU A 5 9.76 54.01 47.14
CA LEU A 5 8.58 54.51 46.43
C LEU A 5 8.93 55.22 45.10
N SER A 6 10.16 55.72 44.96
CA SER A 6 10.68 56.35 43.72
C SER A 6 11.01 55.32 42.64
N ASP A 7 11.61 54.18 43.02
CA ASP A 7 11.91 53.06 42.11
C ASP A 7 10.62 52.33 41.70
N ALA A 8 9.62 52.32 42.59
CA ALA A 8 8.31 51.75 42.32
C ALA A 8 7.62 52.45 41.13
N MET A 9 7.76 53.78 40.98
CA MET A 9 7.12 54.52 39.87
C MET A 9 7.68 54.14 38.49
N GLY A 10 8.99 53.84 38.39
CA GLY A 10 9.60 53.33 37.15
C GLY A 10 9.18 51.91 36.82
N ALA A 11 8.91 51.09 37.85
CA ALA A 11 8.45 49.70 37.73
C ALA A 11 6.93 49.54 37.56
N LEU A 12 6.13 50.62 37.61
CA LEU A 12 4.68 50.57 37.41
C LEU A 12 4.30 50.23 35.97
N TRP A 13 5.01 50.78 34.98
CA TRP A 13 4.66 50.53 33.58
C TRP A 13 5.00 49.10 33.12
N PRO A 14 6.15 48.48 33.46
CA PRO A 14 6.43 47.09 33.13
C PRO A 14 5.48 46.14 33.86
N LEU A 15 5.12 46.47 35.11
CA LEU A 15 4.11 45.73 35.86
C LEU A 15 2.73 45.80 35.18
N ALA A 16 2.28 46.99 34.78
CA ALA A 16 1.01 47.16 34.09
C ALA A 16 0.98 46.41 32.75
N VAL A 17 2.07 46.45 31.98
CA VAL A 17 2.21 45.70 30.73
C VAL A 17 2.21 44.19 31.00
N ALA A 18 2.97 43.71 31.98
CA ALA A 18 3.04 42.29 32.33
C ALA A 18 1.67 41.76 32.81
N VAL A 19 0.99 42.51 33.67
CA VAL A 19 -0.38 42.17 34.12
C VAL A 19 -1.34 42.17 32.94
N CYS A 20 -1.34 43.22 32.11
CA CYS A 20 -2.22 43.31 30.94
C CYS A 20 -1.97 42.14 29.95
N PHE A 21 -0.70 41.85 29.66
CA PHE A 21 -0.31 40.73 28.82
C PHE A 21 -0.74 39.38 29.42
N THR A 22 -0.65 39.21 30.73
CA THR A 22 -1.05 37.96 31.37
C THR A 22 -2.58 37.82 31.44
N LEU A 23 -3.30 38.90 31.74
CA LEU A 23 -4.76 38.91 31.77
C LEU A 23 -5.36 38.67 30.38
N LEU A 24 -4.83 39.35 29.35
CA LEU A 24 -5.39 39.31 28.00
C LEU A 24 -4.70 38.25 27.13
N GLY A 25 -3.37 38.32 27.01
CA GLY A 25 -2.59 37.47 26.11
C GLY A 25 -2.67 36.00 26.48
N ARG A 26 -2.42 35.65 27.76
CA ARG A 26 -2.48 34.25 28.22
C ARG A 26 -3.91 33.70 28.14
N SER A 27 -4.90 34.48 28.56
CA SER A 27 -6.31 34.08 28.52
C SER A 27 -6.79 33.86 27.09
N LEU A 28 -6.46 34.78 26.18
CA LEU A 28 -6.77 34.66 24.76
C LEU A 28 -6.06 33.46 24.13
N ALA A 29 -4.77 33.26 24.40
CA ALA A 29 -4.02 32.12 23.87
C ALA A 29 -4.62 30.79 24.32
N ALA A 30 -4.99 30.66 25.61
CA ALA A 30 -5.65 29.48 26.14
C ALA A 30 -7.04 29.27 25.52
N GLY A 31 -7.84 30.33 25.38
CA GLY A 31 -9.14 30.27 24.72
C GLY A 31 -9.05 29.87 23.25
N VAL A 32 -8.17 30.50 22.48
CA VAL A 32 -7.92 30.16 21.07
C VAL A 32 -7.47 28.71 20.93
N SER A 33 -6.58 28.23 21.81
CA SER A 33 -6.12 26.84 21.80
C SER A 33 -7.28 25.84 21.98
N LEU A 34 -8.20 26.11 22.91
CA LEU A 34 -9.38 25.27 23.13
C LEU A 34 -10.35 25.31 21.94
N VAL A 35 -10.52 26.47 21.31
CA VAL A 35 -11.30 26.57 20.06
C VAL A 35 -10.66 25.74 18.96
N LEU A 36 -9.32 25.79 18.82
CA LEU A 36 -8.57 24.95 17.87
C LEU A 36 -8.67 23.45 18.18
N MET A 37 -8.89 23.07 19.45
CA MET A 37 -9.18 21.69 19.83
C MET A 37 -10.64 21.27 19.63
N GLY A 38 -11.51 22.18 19.15
CA GLY A 38 -12.91 21.89 18.84
C GLY A 38 -13.88 22.09 20.00
N TYR A 39 -13.44 22.64 21.13
CA TYR A 39 -14.34 22.96 22.23
C TYR A 39 -15.32 24.09 21.88
N ASP A 40 -16.44 24.15 22.60
CA ASP A 40 -17.38 25.23 22.40
C ASP A 40 -16.77 26.60 22.78
N GLY A 41 -17.13 27.66 22.04
CA GLY A 41 -16.55 28.99 22.24
C GLY A 41 -16.80 29.54 23.64
N ARG A 42 -17.95 29.23 24.24
CA ARG A 42 -18.25 29.62 25.62
C ARG A 42 -17.32 28.90 26.60
N THR A 43 -17.11 27.60 26.41
CA THR A 43 -16.20 26.81 27.24
C THR A 43 -14.77 27.29 27.10
N ALA A 44 -14.32 27.53 25.87
CA ALA A 44 -12.96 27.96 25.57
C ALA A 44 -12.62 29.33 26.22
N VAL A 45 -13.48 30.34 26.06
CA VAL A 45 -13.28 31.66 26.67
C VAL A 45 -13.26 31.56 28.20
N ARG A 46 -14.22 30.81 28.78
CA ARG A 46 -14.28 30.63 30.24
C ARG A 46 -13.01 29.97 30.75
N SER A 47 -12.62 28.83 30.19
CA SER A 47 -11.40 28.12 30.57
C SER A 47 -10.13 28.97 30.42
N GLY A 48 -10.03 29.78 29.36
CA GLY A 48 -8.92 30.72 29.21
C GLY A 48 -8.89 31.79 30.30
N MET A 49 -10.05 32.32 30.71
CA MET A 49 -10.17 33.27 31.82
C MET A 49 -9.82 32.66 33.18
N LEU A 50 -10.05 31.35 33.37
CA LEU A 50 -9.70 30.67 34.62
C LEU A 50 -8.19 30.44 34.76
N LEU A 51 -7.42 30.51 33.67
CA LEU A 51 -5.97 30.28 33.63
C LEU A 51 -5.11 31.52 33.94
N THR A 52 -5.75 32.57 34.45
CA THR A 52 -5.20 33.92 34.64
C THR A 52 -4.15 34.06 35.77
N PRO A 53 -4.28 33.39 36.94
CA PRO A 53 -3.29 33.54 38.02
C PRO A 53 -1.88 33.12 37.59
N LEU A 54 -0.88 33.95 37.90
CA LEU A 54 0.51 33.49 37.88
C LEU A 54 0.75 32.60 39.09
N GLY A 55 1.20 31.37 38.85
CA GLY A 55 1.62 30.44 39.90
C GLY A 55 3.07 30.59 40.30
N GLU A 56 3.52 29.73 41.21
CA GLU A 56 4.85 29.75 41.82
C GLU A 56 6.00 29.66 40.81
N PHE A 57 5.78 28.97 39.69
CA PHE A 57 6.77 28.85 38.62
C PHE A 57 7.20 30.19 38.02
N GLY A 58 6.30 31.18 37.97
CA GLY A 58 6.66 32.52 37.49
C GLY A 58 7.70 33.19 38.40
N PHE A 59 7.60 32.97 39.71
CA PHE A 59 8.59 33.44 40.68
C PHE A 59 9.92 32.73 40.56
N ILE A 60 9.89 31.41 40.40
CA ILE A 60 11.10 30.59 40.27
C ILE A 60 11.90 31.04 39.05
N ILE A 61 11.24 31.28 37.91
CA ILE A 61 11.90 31.76 36.68
C ILE A 61 12.46 33.18 36.87
N ALA A 62 11.69 34.09 37.47
CA ALA A 62 12.16 35.46 37.75
C ALA A 62 13.36 35.47 38.73
N GLN A 63 13.32 34.63 39.77
CA GLN A 63 14.40 34.46 40.71
C GLN A 63 15.64 33.87 40.04
N LEU A 64 15.50 32.83 39.21
CA LEU A 64 16.62 32.24 38.49
C LEU A 64 17.25 33.24 37.52
N GLY A 65 16.44 34.01 36.81
CA GLY A 65 16.92 35.04 35.89
C GLY A 65 17.67 36.17 36.60
N THR A 66 17.17 36.65 37.74
CA THR A 66 17.86 37.69 38.53
C THR A 66 19.11 37.16 39.25
N ALA A 67 19.08 35.92 39.75
CA ALA A 67 20.23 35.28 40.40
C ALA A 67 21.42 35.06 39.45
N ASN A 68 21.17 34.81 38.17
CA ASN A 68 22.20 34.61 37.14
C ASN A 68 22.57 35.91 36.39
N GLY A 69 22.03 37.07 36.79
CA GLY A 69 22.30 38.35 36.12
C GLY A 69 21.69 38.50 34.72
N LEU A 70 20.77 37.61 34.33
CA LEU A 70 20.04 37.67 33.05
C LEU A 70 18.91 38.70 33.09
N LEU A 71 18.37 38.99 34.27
CA LEU A 71 17.29 39.95 34.48
C LEU A 71 17.67 40.99 35.56
N PRO A 72 17.29 42.26 35.39
CA PRO A 72 17.40 43.28 36.43
C PRO A 72 16.66 42.90 37.72
N PRO A 73 17.14 43.30 38.91
CA PRO A 73 16.53 42.95 40.19
C PRO A 73 15.06 43.36 40.33
N GLU A 74 14.63 44.44 39.65
CA GLU A 74 13.24 44.92 39.66
C GLU A 74 12.23 43.88 39.13
N TYR A 75 12.67 42.93 38.31
CA TYR A 75 11.80 41.90 37.74
C TYR A 75 11.21 40.96 38.79
N MET A 76 11.89 40.78 39.93
CA MET A 76 11.34 40.02 41.06
C MET A 76 10.11 40.74 41.63
N SER A 77 10.20 42.06 41.79
CA SER A 77 9.08 42.90 42.26
C SER A 77 7.92 42.91 41.26
N VAL A 78 8.22 42.91 39.95
CA VAL A 78 7.20 42.80 38.89
C VAL A 78 6.50 41.44 38.92
N ALA A 79 7.23 40.34 39.11
CA ALA A 79 6.65 39.01 39.21
C ALA A 79 5.74 38.87 40.45
N VAL A 80 6.19 39.35 41.62
CA VAL A 80 5.43 39.39 42.90
C VAL A 80 4.21 40.29 42.82
N GLY A 81 4.35 41.49 42.25
CA GLY A 81 3.21 42.38 42.02
C GLY A 81 2.22 41.75 41.05
N GLY A 82 2.69 41.18 39.94
CA GLY A 82 1.84 40.64 38.88
C GLY A 82 1.03 39.43 39.32
N SER A 83 1.63 38.50 40.07
CA SER A 83 0.91 37.35 40.65
C SER A 83 -0.11 37.76 41.70
N LEU A 84 0.20 38.71 42.58
CA LEU A 84 -0.75 39.22 43.57
C LEU A 84 -1.94 39.89 42.89
N ILE A 85 -1.67 40.77 41.92
CA ILE A 85 -2.71 41.48 41.16
C ILE A 85 -3.57 40.48 40.38
N THR A 86 -2.97 39.53 39.66
CA THR A 86 -3.74 38.52 38.93
C THR A 86 -4.54 37.61 39.87
N ALA A 87 -4.00 37.23 41.03
CA ALA A 87 -4.73 36.47 42.05
C ALA A 87 -5.92 37.24 42.62
N MET A 88 -5.80 38.57 42.82
CA MET A 88 -6.91 39.42 43.27
C MET A 88 -7.98 39.64 42.19
N ILE A 89 -7.57 39.79 40.93
CA ILE A 89 -8.48 40.03 39.80
C ILE A 89 -9.24 38.74 39.43
N THR A 90 -8.64 37.58 39.62
CA THR A 90 -9.19 36.29 39.19
C THR A 90 -10.60 36.01 39.76
N PRO A 91 -10.88 36.12 41.07
CA PRO A 91 -12.23 35.94 41.61
C PRO A 91 -13.31 36.82 40.95
N ILE A 92 -12.93 38.03 40.51
CA ILE A 92 -13.83 38.94 39.79
C ILE A 92 -14.11 38.39 38.38
N LEU A 93 -13.06 37.97 37.66
CA LEU A 93 -13.21 37.30 36.36
C LEU A 93 -14.10 36.05 36.45
N PHE A 94 -13.93 35.24 37.51
CA PHE A 94 -14.73 34.04 37.74
C PHE A 94 -16.22 34.34 37.93
N LYS A 95 -16.58 35.40 38.66
CA LYS A 95 -17.98 35.79 38.86
C LYS A 95 -18.64 36.30 37.58
N SER A 96 -17.87 36.93 36.71
CA SER A 96 -18.36 37.53 35.45
C SER A 96 -18.10 36.66 34.21
N ASP A 97 -17.59 35.44 34.38
CA ASP A 97 -17.11 34.57 33.31
C ASP A 97 -18.19 34.26 32.25
N ARG A 98 -19.41 33.96 32.69
CA ARG A 98 -20.56 33.68 31.82
C ARG A 98 -20.94 34.89 30.98
N MET A 99 -21.05 36.06 31.61
CA MET A 99 -21.45 37.30 30.93
C MET A 99 -20.41 37.72 29.89
N ILE A 100 -19.12 37.60 30.23
CA ILE A 100 -18.02 37.92 29.33
C ILE A 100 -17.98 36.92 28.17
N ALA A 101 -18.10 35.62 28.44
CA ALA A 101 -18.14 34.60 27.40
C ALA A 101 -19.32 34.78 26.44
N ASP A 102 -20.50 35.14 26.94
CA ASP A 102 -21.68 35.38 26.10
C ASP A 102 -21.52 36.61 25.24
N ARG A 103 -20.96 37.69 25.79
CA ARG A 103 -20.68 38.90 25.02
C ARG A 103 -19.64 38.64 23.93
N ILE A 104 -18.58 37.89 24.21
CA ILE A 104 -17.55 37.57 23.22
C ILE A 104 -18.09 36.62 22.13
N THR A 105 -18.86 35.59 22.52
CA THR A 105 -19.39 34.61 21.55
C THR A 105 -20.57 35.12 20.74
N SER A 106 -21.31 36.12 21.23
CA SER A 106 -22.39 36.79 20.49
C SER A 106 -21.90 37.74 19.39
N LEU A 107 -20.60 38.10 19.36
CA LEU A 107 -20.00 38.76 18.21
C LEU A 107 -19.97 37.79 17.02
N LYS A 108 -21.03 37.83 16.20
CA LYS A 108 -21.12 37.07 14.96
C LYS A 108 -20.26 37.73 13.87
N VAL A 109 -18.96 37.48 13.90
CA VAL A 109 -18.09 37.85 12.77
C VAL A 109 -18.25 36.78 11.69
N PRO A 110 -18.84 37.07 10.51
CA PRO A 110 -19.26 36.06 9.54
C PRO A 110 -18.08 35.23 9.01
N ILE A 111 -16.91 35.84 8.84
CA ILE A 111 -15.68 35.17 8.40
C ILE A 111 -15.19 34.16 9.44
N ILE A 112 -15.14 34.56 10.72
CA ILE A 112 -14.66 33.72 11.83
C ILE A 112 -15.66 32.61 12.13
N GLY A 113 -16.96 32.91 12.13
CA GLY A 113 -18.01 31.92 12.33
C GLY A 113 -18.02 30.84 11.25
N GLY A 114 -17.84 31.23 9.99
CA GLY A 114 -17.67 30.30 8.86
C GLY A 114 -16.46 29.38 9.07
N ALA A 115 -15.29 29.95 9.35
CA ALA A 115 -14.05 29.21 9.58
C ALA A 115 -14.13 28.26 10.79
N LEU A 116 -14.68 28.70 11.93
CA LEU A 116 -14.88 27.84 13.12
C LEU A 116 -15.84 26.69 12.84
N SER A 117 -16.94 26.98 12.13
CA SER A 117 -17.92 25.95 11.79
C SER A 117 -17.33 24.90 10.85
N MET A 118 -16.44 25.32 9.94
CA MET A 118 -15.70 24.41 9.06
C MET A 118 -14.71 23.58 9.86
N HIS A 119 -13.91 24.20 10.73
CA HIS A 119 -12.96 23.53 11.61
C HIS A 119 -13.62 22.45 12.48
N ARG A 120 -14.76 22.77 13.11
CA ARG A 120 -15.54 21.79 13.89
C ARG A 120 -16.00 20.62 13.03
N ARG A 121 -16.49 20.85 11.80
CA ARG A 121 -16.88 19.77 10.88
C ARG A 121 -15.71 18.86 10.50
N ILE A 122 -14.51 19.42 10.33
CA ILE A 122 -13.28 18.65 10.07
C ILE A 122 -12.95 17.79 11.30
N LEU A 123 -12.95 18.37 12.50
CA LEU A 123 -12.68 17.64 13.75
C LEU A 123 -13.70 16.54 14.01
N ASP A 124 -14.99 16.79 13.80
CA ASP A 124 -16.05 15.79 13.93
C ASP A 124 -15.86 14.63 12.95
N ALA A 125 -15.41 14.93 11.71
CA ALA A 125 -15.11 13.91 10.71
C ALA A 125 -13.90 13.05 11.12
N LEU A 126 -12.90 13.65 11.78
CA LEU A 126 -11.73 12.93 12.31
C LEU A 126 -12.06 12.10 13.56
N GLN A 127 -12.91 12.59 14.48
CA GLN A 127 -13.27 11.89 15.71
C GLN A 127 -14.27 10.75 15.51
N LYS A 128 -15.23 10.87 14.58
CA LYS A 128 -16.28 9.85 14.40
C LYS A 128 -15.80 8.54 13.79
N ARG A 129 -14.60 8.52 13.18
CA ARG A 129 -14.00 7.28 12.68
C ARG A 129 -13.15 6.63 13.76
N ARG A 130 -13.53 5.42 14.18
CA ARG A 130 -12.69 4.48 14.95
C ARG A 130 -11.55 3.86 14.12
N ASP A 131 -11.39 4.31 12.87
CA ASP A 131 -10.42 3.84 11.88
C ASP A 131 -9.17 4.74 11.80
N SER A 132 -8.83 5.47 12.87
CA SER A 132 -7.55 6.19 12.96
C SER A 132 -6.35 5.26 12.67
N SER A 133 -6.51 3.96 12.93
CA SER A 133 -5.58 2.90 12.55
C SER A 133 -5.38 2.79 11.04
N ILE A 134 -6.42 2.94 10.21
CA ILE A 134 -6.32 2.86 8.74
C ILE A 134 -5.58 4.08 8.20
N LEU A 135 -5.95 5.29 8.65
CA LEU A 135 -5.29 6.52 8.24
C LEU A 135 -3.80 6.51 8.64
N TRP A 136 -3.51 6.10 9.87
CA TRP A 136 -2.13 5.93 10.34
C TRP A 136 -1.39 4.85 9.54
N ARG A 137 -2.01 3.71 9.24
CA ARG A 137 -1.40 2.63 8.43
C ARG A 137 -1.05 3.09 7.01
N LEU A 138 -1.90 3.89 6.38
CA LEU A 138 -1.66 4.47 5.05
C LEU A 138 -0.59 5.57 5.06
N MET A 139 -0.53 6.37 6.13
CA MET A 139 0.38 7.51 6.22
C MET A 139 1.74 7.19 6.86
N ARG A 140 1.84 6.16 7.72
CA ARG A 140 3.05 5.89 8.53
C ARG A 140 4.31 5.75 7.68
N LYS A 141 4.23 5.00 6.57
CA LYS A 141 5.38 4.76 5.68
C LYS A 141 5.88 6.09 5.08
N ARG A 142 4.94 6.93 4.64
CA ARG A 142 5.23 8.26 4.07
C ARG A 142 5.74 9.24 5.12
N LEU A 143 5.18 9.23 6.34
CA LEU A 143 5.64 10.08 7.43
C LEU A 143 7.05 9.71 7.91
N ILE A 144 7.36 8.42 7.99
CA ILE A 144 8.71 7.93 8.29
C ILE A 144 9.67 8.37 7.19
N GLN A 145 9.29 8.20 5.92
CA GLN A 145 10.11 8.63 4.80
C GLN A 145 10.36 10.15 4.80
N ILE A 146 9.33 10.97 5.04
CA ILE A 146 9.47 12.43 5.21
C ILE A 146 10.45 12.75 6.34
N GLY A 147 10.31 12.10 7.49
CA GLY A 147 11.20 12.31 8.65
C GLY A 147 12.65 11.95 8.33
N VAL A 148 12.88 10.81 7.67
CA VAL A 148 14.21 10.36 7.25
C VAL A 148 14.81 11.33 6.22
N GLU A 149 14.09 11.66 5.16
CA GLU A 149 14.55 12.60 4.12
C GLU A 149 14.82 13.99 4.71
N MET A 150 13.95 14.50 5.58
CA MET A 150 14.13 15.77 6.27
C MET A 150 15.36 15.72 7.21
N GLY A 151 15.59 14.59 7.88
CA GLY A 151 16.78 14.36 8.70
C GLY A 151 18.06 14.36 7.87
N VAL A 152 18.08 13.67 6.73
CA VAL A 152 19.21 13.64 5.79
C VAL A 152 19.50 15.02 5.23
N VAL A 153 18.47 15.75 4.76
CA VAL A 153 18.64 17.11 4.23
C VAL A 153 19.14 18.05 5.32
N THR A 154 18.59 17.99 6.54
CA THR A 154 19.05 18.81 7.67
C THR A 154 20.50 18.48 8.01
N MET A 155 20.87 17.20 8.05
CA MET A 155 22.24 16.78 8.30
C MET A 155 23.20 17.36 7.24
N VAL A 156 22.88 17.20 5.96
CA VAL A 156 23.71 17.75 4.87
C VAL A 156 23.81 19.28 4.98
N LEU A 157 22.72 20.00 5.26
CA LEU A 157 22.72 21.45 5.39
C LEU A 157 23.54 21.95 6.59
N VAL A 158 23.45 21.28 7.74
CA VAL A 158 24.23 21.62 8.95
C VAL A 158 25.74 21.44 8.71
N PHE A 159 26.14 20.37 8.01
CA PHE A 159 27.55 20.12 7.68
C PHE A 159 28.02 20.87 6.42
N ALA A 160 27.11 21.43 5.61
CA ALA A 160 27.46 22.14 4.38
C ALA A 160 28.34 23.35 4.64
N ALA A 161 27.98 24.21 5.60
CA ALA A 161 28.73 25.44 5.87
C ALA A 161 30.20 25.17 6.29
N PRO A 162 30.50 24.26 7.24
CA PRO A 162 31.87 23.86 7.56
C PRO A 162 32.64 23.28 6.36
N ILE A 163 32.01 22.41 5.56
CA ILE A 163 32.65 21.74 4.41
C ILE A 163 32.99 22.76 3.32
N ILE A 164 32.06 23.65 3.00
CA ILE A 164 32.26 24.70 1.98
C ILE A 164 33.36 25.65 2.45
N ARG A 165 33.36 26.09 3.72
CA ARG A 165 34.43 26.93 4.28
C ARG A 165 35.80 26.25 4.23
N TRP A 166 35.88 24.97 4.60
CA TRP A 166 37.12 24.20 4.47
C TRP A 166 37.61 24.12 3.01
N GLY A 167 36.69 23.99 2.06
CA GLY A 167 36.99 24.02 0.63
C GLY A 167 37.54 25.37 0.17
N VAL A 168 36.93 26.47 0.63
CA VAL A 168 37.37 27.85 0.35
C VAL A 168 38.77 28.10 0.92
N ASP A 169 39.04 27.70 2.16
CA ASP A 169 40.36 27.88 2.80
C ASP A 169 41.47 27.11 2.08
N LYS A 170 41.15 25.94 1.52
CA LYS A 170 42.14 25.06 0.88
C LYS A 170 42.41 25.40 -0.59
N TRP A 171 41.40 25.88 -1.32
CA TRP A 171 41.51 26.21 -2.74
C TRP A 171 41.56 27.71 -3.03
N GLY A 172 41.52 28.55 -1.99
CA GLY A 172 41.49 30.00 -2.09
C GLY A 172 40.09 30.54 -2.37
N SER A 173 39.89 31.81 -2.02
CA SER A 173 38.67 32.57 -2.30
C SER A 173 38.60 33.09 -3.74
N ASP A 174 39.50 32.62 -4.62
CA ASP A 174 39.61 33.11 -5.98
C ASP A 174 38.32 32.82 -6.76
N THR A 175 37.90 33.80 -7.56
CA THR A 175 36.70 33.71 -8.38
C THR A 175 36.90 32.75 -9.54
N VAL A 176 36.52 31.48 -9.34
CA VAL A 176 36.48 30.48 -10.41
C VAL A 176 35.30 30.81 -11.34
N MET A 177 35.58 31.09 -12.62
CA MET A 177 34.60 31.57 -13.61
C MET A 177 33.81 32.83 -13.18
N GLY A 178 34.39 33.69 -12.33
CA GLY A 178 33.72 34.90 -11.85
C GLY A 178 32.74 34.69 -10.68
N PHE A 179 32.58 33.47 -10.18
CA PHE A 179 31.76 33.13 -9.00
C PHE A 179 32.66 32.85 -7.79
N SER A 180 32.21 33.23 -6.59
CA SER A 180 32.94 32.84 -5.38
C SER A 180 32.84 31.33 -5.17
N THR A 181 33.91 30.72 -4.67
CA THR A 181 33.97 29.30 -4.31
C THR A 181 32.86 28.89 -3.33
N GLU A 182 32.43 29.82 -2.47
CA GLU A 182 31.28 29.65 -1.57
C GLU A 182 29.95 29.52 -2.34
N VAL A 183 29.66 30.44 -3.27
CA VAL A 183 28.43 30.40 -4.10
C VAL A 183 28.38 29.12 -4.94
N MET A 184 29.52 28.70 -5.49
CA MET A 184 29.60 27.46 -6.26
C MET A 184 29.31 26.23 -5.38
N GLY A 185 29.85 26.20 -4.15
CA GLY A 185 29.59 25.15 -3.18
C GLY A 185 28.10 25.01 -2.83
N TRP A 186 27.45 26.14 -2.49
CA TRP A 186 26.02 26.16 -2.21
C TRP A 186 25.15 25.81 -3.43
N SER A 187 25.61 26.14 -4.64
CA SER A 187 24.90 25.80 -5.88
C SER A 187 24.91 24.30 -6.18
N VAL A 188 26.08 23.66 -6.05
CA VAL A 188 26.22 22.21 -6.21
C VAL A 188 25.42 21.48 -5.13
N LEU A 189 25.47 21.96 -3.88
CA LEU A 189 24.71 21.38 -2.78
C LEU A 189 23.19 21.54 -2.99
N GLY A 190 22.73 22.71 -3.43
CA GLY A 190 21.32 22.93 -3.78
C GLY A 190 20.84 22.00 -4.89
N LEU A 191 21.65 21.78 -5.93
CA LEU A 191 21.35 20.83 -6.99
C LEU A 191 21.26 19.38 -6.48
N LEU A 192 22.16 18.98 -5.58
CA LEU A 192 22.13 17.65 -4.95
C LEU A 192 20.87 17.47 -4.08
N LEU A 193 20.49 18.51 -3.33
CA LEU A 193 19.34 18.50 -2.43
C LEU A 193 17.98 18.64 -3.13
N LEU A 194 17.94 19.00 -4.42
CA LEU A 194 16.68 19.05 -5.18
C LEU A 194 15.94 17.70 -5.16
N ALA A 195 16.66 16.60 -5.33
CA ALA A 195 16.06 15.26 -5.35
C ALA A 195 15.33 14.91 -4.04
N PRO A 196 15.97 14.97 -2.85
CA PRO A 196 15.28 14.70 -1.59
C PRO A 196 14.22 15.75 -1.25
N VAL A 197 14.40 17.04 -1.58
CA VAL A 197 13.36 18.07 -1.34
C VAL A 197 12.10 17.78 -2.17
N ILE A 198 12.26 17.38 -3.44
CA ILE A 198 11.13 17.00 -4.29
C ILE A 198 10.47 15.71 -3.78
N ALA A 199 11.24 14.75 -3.25
CA ALA A 199 10.71 13.55 -2.62
C ALA A 199 9.84 13.89 -1.38
N ILE A 200 10.33 14.77 -0.50
CA ILE A 200 9.58 15.26 0.67
C ILE A 200 8.27 15.91 0.21
N TRP A 201 8.33 16.79 -0.80
CA TRP A 201 7.15 17.47 -1.32
C TRP A 201 6.10 16.48 -1.86
N ARG A 202 6.53 15.48 -2.64
CA ARG A 202 5.65 14.45 -3.19
C ARG A 202 4.99 13.62 -2.08
N ASN A 203 5.74 13.27 -1.04
CA ASN A 203 5.23 12.52 0.11
C ASN A 203 4.22 13.35 0.94
N ILE A 204 4.46 14.65 1.10
CA ILE A 204 3.51 15.59 1.70
C ILE A 204 2.23 15.70 0.85
N GLN A 205 2.38 15.82 -0.47
CA GLN A 205 1.25 15.91 -1.40
C GLN A 205 0.35 14.67 -1.31
N ALA A 206 0.95 13.48 -1.33
CA ALA A 206 0.24 12.21 -1.17
C ALA A 206 -0.44 12.09 0.19
N SER A 207 0.26 12.46 1.27
CA SER A 207 -0.29 12.45 2.64
C SER A 207 -1.49 13.39 2.79
N THR A 208 -1.40 14.57 2.18
CA THR A 208 -2.48 15.56 2.17
C THR A 208 -3.68 15.08 1.34
N MET A 209 -3.43 14.38 0.22
CA MET A 209 -4.49 13.79 -0.59
C MET A 209 -5.27 12.72 0.18
N ILE A 210 -4.56 11.78 0.82
CA ILE A 210 -5.18 10.73 1.65
C ILE A 210 -6.02 11.35 2.78
N LEU A 211 -5.47 12.34 3.49
CA LEU A 211 -6.16 13.03 4.57
C LEU A 211 -7.37 13.83 4.05
N SER A 212 -7.25 14.48 2.90
CA SER A 212 -8.34 15.21 2.24
C SER A 212 -9.47 14.27 1.79
N ASP A 213 -9.16 13.11 1.20
CA ASP A 213 -10.13 12.08 0.83
C ASP A 213 -10.87 11.53 2.04
N PHE A 214 -10.14 11.29 3.13
CA PHE A 214 -10.70 10.83 4.38
C PHE A 214 -11.69 11.83 4.97
N ILE A 215 -11.36 13.12 4.95
CA ILE A 215 -12.22 14.21 5.47
C ILE A 215 -13.42 14.47 4.53
N ALA A 216 -13.21 14.45 3.21
CA ALA A 216 -14.21 14.81 2.21
C ALA A 216 -15.25 13.71 1.93
N GLY A 217 -14.91 12.44 2.16
CA GLY A 217 -15.70 11.29 1.71
C GLY A 217 -17.10 11.10 2.34
N GLN A 218 -17.46 11.83 3.41
CA GLN A 218 -18.78 11.65 4.07
C GLN A 218 -19.66 12.91 4.09
N ASN A 219 -19.11 14.09 3.83
CA ASN A 219 -19.87 15.34 3.91
C ASN A 219 -19.97 15.98 2.53
N ALA A 220 -21.19 16.05 1.97
CA ALA A 220 -21.47 16.72 0.69
C ALA A 220 -20.99 18.19 0.67
N GLY A 221 -20.95 18.85 1.84
CA GLY A 221 -20.37 20.19 1.99
C GLY A 221 -18.83 20.22 1.91
N LEU A 222 -18.15 19.26 2.55
CA LEU A 222 -16.68 19.21 2.54
C LEU A 222 -16.11 18.65 1.24
N SER A 223 -16.81 17.77 0.56
CA SER A 223 -16.42 17.29 -0.78
C SER A 223 -16.38 18.41 -1.82
N ARG A 224 -17.32 19.37 -1.77
CA ARG A 224 -17.25 20.58 -2.60
C ARG A 224 -16.05 21.47 -2.28
N MET A 225 -15.59 21.45 -1.03
CA MET A 225 -14.45 22.24 -0.55
C MET A 225 -13.13 21.46 -0.55
N LYS A 226 -13.14 20.21 -1.00
CA LYS A 226 -11.96 19.36 -1.13
C LYS A 226 -10.78 20.05 -1.83
N PRO A 227 -10.95 20.71 -3.00
CA PRO A 227 -9.83 21.39 -3.65
C PRO A 227 -9.27 22.54 -2.82
N LEU A 228 -10.12 23.26 -2.08
CA LEU A 228 -9.69 24.34 -1.20
C LEU A 228 -8.89 23.79 0.01
N LEU A 229 -9.37 22.69 0.60
CA LEU A 229 -8.68 22.01 1.71
C LEU A 229 -7.32 21.45 1.26
N LEU A 230 -7.29 20.77 0.12
CA LEU A 230 -6.07 20.22 -0.46
C LEU A 230 -5.04 21.31 -0.74
N ASN A 231 -5.44 22.35 -1.47
CA ASN A 231 -4.56 23.46 -1.82
C ASN A 231 -4.11 24.24 -0.56
N GLY A 232 -5.00 24.46 0.41
CA GLY A 232 -4.68 25.14 1.66
C GLY A 232 -3.66 24.38 2.50
N MET A 233 -3.84 23.07 2.66
CA MET A 233 -2.89 22.22 3.38
C MET A 233 -1.55 22.12 2.67
N GLN A 234 -1.54 21.99 1.34
CA GLN A 234 -0.31 21.98 0.54
C GLN A 234 0.42 23.33 0.61
N ALA A 235 -0.30 24.45 0.51
CA ALA A 235 0.29 25.78 0.64
C ALA A 235 0.91 25.97 2.03
N ALA A 236 0.21 25.58 3.09
CA ALA A 236 0.74 25.63 4.46
C ALA A 236 2.01 24.77 4.62
N ALA A 237 1.99 23.53 4.11
CA ALA A 237 3.15 22.65 4.14
C ALA A 237 4.32 23.19 3.31
N GLY A 238 4.05 23.84 2.18
CA GLY A 238 5.04 24.49 1.32
C GLY A 238 5.69 25.69 2.02
N VAL A 239 4.89 26.52 2.69
CA VAL A 239 5.40 27.62 3.51
C VAL A 239 6.30 27.10 4.64
N LEU A 240 5.89 26.05 5.34
CA LEU A 240 6.72 25.41 6.38
C LEU A 240 8.02 24.83 5.81
N MET A 241 7.97 24.20 4.64
CA MET A 241 9.15 23.67 3.97
C MET A 241 10.13 24.78 3.56
N VAL A 242 9.63 25.87 3.00
CA VAL A 242 10.45 27.04 2.65
C VAL A 242 11.04 27.68 3.90
N ALA A 243 10.25 27.86 4.96
CA ALA A 243 10.74 28.42 6.22
C ALA A 243 11.83 27.53 6.86
N TRP A 244 11.67 26.21 6.78
CA TRP A 244 12.67 25.25 7.25
C TRP A 244 13.97 25.36 6.45
N ILE A 245 13.92 25.35 5.11
CA ILE A 245 15.11 25.47 4.26
C ILE A 245 15.78 26.83 4.45
N TRP A 246 14.98 27.91 4.54
CA TRP A 246 15.46 29.28 4.73
C TRP A 246 16.36 29.43 5.97
N ASN A 247 16.05 28.71 7.05
CA ASN A 247 16.83 28.76 8.29
C ASN A 247 18.29 28.28 8.12
N PHE A 248 18.59 27.53 7.05
CA PHE A 248 19.93 26.98 6.80
C PHE A 248 20.67 27.66 5.64
N LEU A 249 20.02 28.55 4.88
CA LEU A 249 20.72 29.28 3.83
C LEU A 249 21.55 30.41 4.45
N PRO A 250 22.79 30.63 3.98
CA PRO A 250 23.57 31.80 4.37
C PRO A 250 22.85 33.04 3.83
N VAL A 251 22.39 33.93 4.71
CA VAL A 251 21.63 35.15 4.33
C VAL A 251 22.55 36.27 3.85
N ASP A 252 23.87 36.08 3.97
CA ASP A 252 24.89 37.08 3.67
C ASP A 252 25.21 37.19 2.16
N VAL A 253 24.66 36.29 1.33
CA VAL A 253 24.77 36.37 -0.13
C VAL A 253 23.76 37.37 -0.71
N GLY A 254 24.22 38.29 -1.56
CA GLY A 254 23.38 39.36 -2.11
C GLY A 254 22.10 38.87 -2.80
N LEU A 255 21.00 39.63 -2.66
CA LEU A 255 19.64 39.30 -3.14
C LEU A 255 19.59 38.76 -4.59
N TRP A 256 20.39 39.31 -5.48
CA TRP A 256 20.45 38.92 -6.89
C TRP A 256 20.99 37.49 -7.10
N TRP A 257 21.88 37.02 -6.23
CA TRP A 257 22.38 35.64 -6.26
C TRP A 257 21.35 34.64 -5.78
N ILE A 258 20.60 34.98 -4.73
CA ILE A 258 19.48 34.16 -4.24
C ILE A 258 18.44 34.00 -5.36
N LEU A 259 18.09 35.10 -6.04
CA LEU A 259 17.15 35.06 -7.17
C LEU A 259 17.69 34.27 -8.37
N GLY A 260 18.98 34.43 -8.69
CA GLY A 260 19.62 33.69 -9.78
C GLY A 260 19.71 32.18 -9.50
N LEU A 261 20.07 31.80 -8.27
CA LEU A 261 20.12 30.41 -7.82
C LEU A 261 18.73 29.77 -7.83
N ILE A 262 17.72 30.46 -7.28
CA ILE A 262 16.33 30.01 -7.30
C ILE A 262 15.84 29.84 -8.75
N GLY A 263 16.14 30.80 -9.63
CA GLY A 263 15.80 30.70 -11.05
C GLY A 263 16.46 29.51 -11.75
N ALA A 264 17.75 29.27 -11.51
CA ALA A 264 18.47 28.14 -12.08
C ALA A 264 17.95 26.79 -11.56
N LEU A 265 17.72 26.68 -10.25
CA LEU A 265 17.14 25.48 -9.63
C LEU A 265 15.72 25.24 -10.13
N LEU A 266 14.92 26.29 -10.35
CA LEU A 266 13.57 26.18 -10.91
C LEU A 266 13.60 25.66 -12.36
N ILE A 267 14.51 26.19 -13.20
CA ILE A 267 14.68 25.73 -14.59
C ILE A 267 15.12 24.26 -14.61
N ILE A 268 16.09 23.88 -13.78
CA ILE A 268 16.57 22.49 -13.68
C ILE A 268 15.44 21.58 -13.16
N ALA A 269 14.69 22.01 -12.16
CA ALA A 269 13.54 21.28 -11.63
C ALA A 269 12.45 21.09 -12.71
N LEU A 270 12.15 22.12 -13.52
CA LEU A 270 11.19 22.04 -14.62
C LEU A 270 11.67 21.10 -15.75
N LEU A 271 12.95 21.16 -16.11
CA LEU A 271 13.55 20.31 -17.15
C LEU A 271 13.63 18.84 -16.71
N LEU A 272 13.99 18.60 -15.45
CA LEU A 272 14.12 17.25 -14.89
C LEU A 272 12.83 16.70 -14.29
N TRP A 273 11.75 17.49 -14.21
CA TRP A 273 10.50 17.11 -13.55
C TRP A 273 9.98 15.73 -13.99
N ARG A 274 9.95 15.48 -15.31
CA ARG A 274 9.50 14.18 -15.86
C ARG A 274 10.44 13.03 -15.49
N LYS A 275 11.75 13.27 -15.48
CA LYS A 275 12.77 12.24 -15.23
C LYS A 275 12.89 11.92 -13.73
N LEU A 276 12.76 12.92 -12.86
CA LEU A 276 12.75 12.75 -11.41
C LEU A 276 11.54 11.92 -10.96
N ILE A 277 10.36 12.19 -11.54
CA ILE A 277 9.15 11.41 -11.27
C ILE A 277 9.35 9.95 -11.64
N TRP A 278 9.97 9.68 -12.80
CA TRP A 278 10.23 8.31 -13.26
C TRP A 278 11.25 7.58 -12.38
N VAL A 279 12.38 8.22 -12.05
CA VAL A 279 13.42 7.61 -11.19
C VAL A 279 12.87 7.31 -9.80
N HIS A 280 12.13 8.24 -9.19
CA HIS A 280 11.56 8.01 -7.88
C HIS A 280 10.50 6.91 -7.91
N SER A 281 9.65 6.86 -8.95
CA SER A 281 8.64 5.78 -9.06
C SER A 281 9.31 4.41 -9.17
N ASN A 282 10.39 4.28 -9.94
CA ASN A 282 11.09 3.00 -10.08
C ASN A 282 11.84 2.59 -8.81
N ILE A 283 12.46 3.53 -8.10
CA ILE A 283 13.15 3.23 -6.83
C ILE A 283 12.14 2.84 -5.76
N GLU A 284 11.01 3.54 -5.67
CA GLU A 284 9.96 3.22 -4.71
C GLU A 284 9.33 1.85 -4.98
N VAL A 285 9.04 1.54 -6.25
CA VAL A 285 8.55 0.22 -6.65
C VAL A 285 9.59 -0.88 -6.38
N ALA A 286 10.86 -0.67 -6.69
CA ALA A 286 11.92 -1.65 -6.42
C ALA A 286 12.15 -1.88 -4.92
N ILE A 287 12.07 -0.82 -4.11
CA ILE A 287 12.16 -0.91 -2.65
C ILE A 287 10.92 -1.60 -2.07
N GLU A 288 9.73 -1.35 -2.63
CA GLU A 288 8.47 -1.95 -2.20
C GLU A 288 8.34 -3.42 -2.63
N GLU A 289 8.90 -3.83 -3.76
CA GLU A 289 9.08 -5.25 -4.14
C GLU A 289 10.10 -5.95 -3.23
N THR A 290 11.20 -5.28 -2.86
CA THR A 290 12.25 -5.92 -2.02
C THR A 290 11.89 -5.95 -0.53
N LEU A 291 11.08 -4.99 -0.06
CA LEU A 291 10.59 -4.92 1.33
C LEU A 291 9.19 -5.51 1.51
N GLY A 292 8.44 -5.73 0.42
CA GLY A 292 7.07 -6.27 0.42
C GLY A 292 6.99 -7.80 0.44
N ASP A 293 8.13 -8.49 0.29
CA ASP A 293 8.22 -9.96 0.40
C ASP A 293 8.24 -10.45 1.86
N GLU A 294 8.07 -9.56 2.87
CA GLU A 294 7.63 -10.01 4.18
C GLU A 294 6.12 -10.37 4.11
N PRO A 295 5.70 -11.54 4.63
CA PRO A 295 4.30 -11.98 4.62
C PRO A 295 3.42 -11.17 5.62
N ALA A 296 3.37 -9.86 5.47
CA ALA A 296 2.67 -8.92 6.33
C ALA A 296 1.20 -8.68 5.94
N ASP A 297 0.79 -9.08 4.72
CA ASP A 297 -0.57 -8.84 4.22
C ASP A 297 -1.62 -9.85 4.71
N LEU A 298 -1.23 -11.05 5.11
CA LEU A 298 -2.15 -12.03 5.72
C LEU A 298 -2.36 -11.76 7.22
N ALA A 299 -1.30 -11.45 7.97
CA ALA A 299 -1.40 -11.12 9.39
C ALA A 299 -2.26 -9.86 9.64
N SER A 300 -2.20 -8.87 8.74
CA SER A 300 -3.02 -7.64 8.83
C SER A 300 -4.48 -7.83 8.38
N SER A 301 -4.77 -8.83 7.55
CA SER A 301 -6.14 -9.17 7.12
C SER A 301 -6.97 -9.83 8.23
N PHE A 302 -6.34 -10.27 9.32
CA PHE A 302 -6.98 -10.97 10.43
C PHE A 302 -6.93 -10.21 11.77
N GLU A 303 -6.86 -8.87 11.76
CA GLU A 303 -6.94 -7.98 12.96
C GLU A 303 -8.19 -8.23 13.85
N TRP A 304 -9.23 -8.91 13.35
CA TRP A 304 -10.38 -9.33 14.16
C TRP A 304 -10.07 -10.48 15.13
N MET A 305 -8.97 -11.21 14.96
CA MET A 305 -8.59 -12.35 15.79
C MET A 305 -8.17 -11.96 17.21
N ASP A 306 -7.55 -10.80 17.42
CA ASP A 306 -7.22 -10.29 18.77
C ASP A 306 -8.46 -10.18 19.66
N ARG A 307 -9.64 -10.01 19.04
CA ARG A 307 -10.93 -9.96 19.72
C ARG A 307 -11.44 -11.33 20.18
N TYR A 308 -10.93 -12.41 19.61
CA TYR A 308 -11.29 -13.80 19.88
C TYR A 308 -10.13 -14.64 20.44
N ALA A 309 -9.00 -14.01 20.79
CA ALA A 309 -7.89 -14.63 21.50
C ALA A 309 -8.31 -15.51 22.71
N PRO A 310 -9.37 -15.19 23.49
CA PRO A 310 -9.85 -16.07 24.57
C PRO A 310 -10.33 -17.46 24.13
N TRP A 311 -10.63 -17.65 22.84
CA TRP A 311 -11.10 -18.92 22.28
C TRP A 311 -9.96 -19.85 21.85
N GLY A 312 -8.70 -19.39 21.94
CA GLY A 312 -7.52 -20.19 21.55
C GLY A 312 -7.48 -20.56 20.07
N LEU A 313 -8.14 -19.77 19.21
CA LEU A 313 -8.17 -19.97 17.76
C LEU A 313 -7.02 -19.21 17.11
N HIS A 314 -6.22 -19.94 16.34
CA HIS A 314 -5.09 -19.44 15.57
C HIS A 314 -5.32 -19.68 14.08
N ILE A 315 -4.64 -18.91 13.24
CA ILE A 315 -4.55 -19.16 11.80
C ILE A 315 -3.13 -19.61 11.47
N GLY A 316 -3.03 -20.73 10.77
CA GLY A 316 -1.78 -21.26 10.25
C GLY A 316 -1.76 -21.22 8.73
N GLU A 317 -0.56 -21.06 8.17
CA GLU A 317 -0.35 -21.13 6.72
C GLU A 317 0.43 -22.39 6.36
N VAL A 318 0.02 -23.05 5.28
CA VAL A 318 0.76 -24.17 4.69
C VAL A 318 0.80 -24.03 3.17
N GLN A 319 1.99 -23.95 2.60
CA GLN A 319 2.20 -24.05 1.16
C GLN A 319 2.31 -25.52 0.76
N MET A 320 1.52 -25.94 -0.23
CA MET A 320 1.53 -27.31 -0.74
C MET A 320 2.78 -27.57 -1.57
N PRO A 321 3.55 -28.63 -1.26
CA PRO A 321 4.75 -28.98 -2.02
C PRO A 321 4.39 -29.44 -3.45
N GLU A 322 5.39 -29.41 -4.34
CA GLU A 322 5.22 -29.86 -5.73
C GLU A 322 4.76 -31.33 -5.84
N ARG A 323 5.14 -32.16 -4.86
CA ARG A 323 4.71 -33.55 -4.74
C ARG A 323 4.01 -33.75 -3.40
N PHE A 324 2.72 -34.03 -3.44
CA PHE A 324 1.93 -34.35 -2.25
C PHE A 324 0.95 -35.48 -2.52
N ALA A 325 0.77 -36.38 -1.55
CA ALA A 325 0.00 -37.63 -1.68
C ALA A 325 -1.51 -37.43 -1.92
N HIS A 326 -1.98 -36.21 -1.77
CA HIS A 326 -3.38 -35.83 -1.90
C HIS A 326 -3.65 -34.90 -3.09
N ALA A 327 -2.72 -34.86 -4.06
CA ALA A 327 -2.86 -34.08 -5.29
C ALA A 327 -4.17 -34.37 -6.02
N GLY A 328 -4.93 -33.30 -6.28
CA GLY A 328 -6.22 -33.38 -6.98
C GLY A 328 -7.37 -33.95 -6.14
N LYS A 329 -7.18 -34.30 -4.86
CA LYS A 329 -8.27 -34.74 -3.98
C LYS A 329 -9.04 -33.53 -3.44
N SER A 330 -10.34 -33.73 -3.19
CA SER A 330 -11.21 -32.72 -2.58
C SER A 330 -10.97 -32.58 -1.07
N ILE A 331 -11.28 -31.41 -0.51
CA ILE A 331 -11.17 -31.15 0.94
C ILE A 331 -11.89 -32.22 1.77
N ASN A 332 -13.06 -32.69 1.30
CA ASN A 332 -13.83 -33.73 1.99
C ASN A 332 -13.12 -35.10 1.98
N GLU A 333 -12.46 -35.47 0.88
CA GLU A 333 -11.70 -36.72 0.76
C GLU A 333 -10.45 -36.71 1.64
N ILE A 334 -9.77 -35.56 1.73
CA ILE A 334 -8.62 -35.38 2.60
C ILE A 334 -9.07 -35.42 4.06
N GLY A 335 -10.20 -34.77 4.37
CA GLY A 335 -10.87 -34.90 5.67
C GLY A 335 -10.13 -34.21 6.83
N ILE A 336 -9.39 -33.12 6.58
CA ILE A 336 -8.56 -32.41 7.57
C ILE A 336 -9.36 -32.07 8.84
N ARG A 337 -10.56 -31.50 8.68
CA ARG A 337 -11.44 -31.14 9.80
C ARG A 337 -11.86 -32.34 10.65
N ARG A 338 -12.09 -33.49 10.01
CA ARG A 338 -12.49 -34.73 10.71
C ARG A 338 -11.31 -35.37 11.44
N ARG A 339 -10.12 -35.32 10.85
CA ARG A 339 -8.91 -35.98 11.38
C ARG A 339 -8.22 -35.17 12.48
N PHE A 340 -8.13 -33.85 12.28
CA PHE A 340 -7.29 -32.96 13.10
C PHE A 340 -8.07 -31.81 13.74
N GLY A 341 -9.39 -31.69 13.51
CA GLY A 341 -10.19 -30.59 14.05
C GLY A 341 -9.94 -29.23 13.38
N CYS A 342 -9.04 -29.15 12.41
CA CYS A 342 -8.64 -27.93 11.73
C CYS A 342 -9.48 -27.66 10.47
N SER A 343 -9.86 -26.41 10.23
CA SER A 343 -10.66 -26.01 9.06
C SER A 343 -9.83 -25.22 8.05
N ILE A 344 -9.94 -25.55 6.76
CA ILE A 344 -9.42 -24.68 5.70
C ILE A 344 -10.41 -23.52 5.51
N ILE A 345 -9.94 -22.29 5.68
CA ILE A 345 -10.75 -21.07 5.54
C ILE A 345 -10.44 -20.31 4.24
N GLY A 346 -9.32 -20.63 3.59
CA GLY A 346 -8.93 -20.02 2.33
C GLY A 346 -7.90 -20.86 1.58
N ILE A 347 -7.94 -20.75 0.25
CA ILE A 347 -6.93 -21.29 -0.66
C ILE A 347 -6.48 -20.15 -1.55
N GLU A 348 -5.19 -19.88 -1.59
CA GLU A 348 -4.58 -18.97 -2.54
C GLU A 348 -3.90 -19.79 -3.64
N ARG A 349 -4.36 -19.62 -4.88
CA ARG A 349 -3.86 -20.33 -6.05
C ARG A 349 -3.36 -19.34 -7.08
N LEU A 350 -2.07 -19.35 -7.38
CA LEU A 350 -1.45 -18.44 -8.36
C LEU A 350 -1.85 -16.96 -8.12
N SER A 351 -1.85 -16.53 -6.85
CA SER A 351 -2.28 -15.19 -6.41
C SER A 351 -3.78 -14.90 -6.54
N TYR A 352 -4.62 -15.92 -6.79
CA TYR A 352 -6.08 -15.81 -6.74
C TYR A 352 -6.62 -16.39 -5.43
N PRO A 353 -7.20 -15.57 -4.54
CA PRO A 353 -7.74 -16.03 -3.27
C PRO A 353 -9.14 -16.64 -3.43
N ILE A 354 -9.32 -17.85 -2.94
CA ILE A 354 -10.58 -18.56 -2.83
C ILE A 354 -10.99 -18.58 -1.35
N SER A 355 -11.91 -17.70 -0.99
CA SER A 355 -12.42 -17.58 0.37
C SER A 355 -13.46 -18.67 0.67
N ASN A 356 -13.38 -19.27 1.86
CA ASN A 356 -14.31 -20.27 2.37
C ASN A 356 -14.58 -21.42 1.36
N PRO A 357 -13.55 -22.19 1.01
CA PRO A 357 -13.68 -23.28 0.04
C PRO A 357 -14.68 -24.34 0.52
N GLY A 358 -15.52 -24.81 -0.39
CA GLY A 358 -16.51 -25.85 -0.09
C GLY A 358 -15.88 -27.24 0.06
N PRO A 359 -16.63 -28.23 0.57
CA PRO A 359 -16.12 -29.60 0.74
C PRO A 359 -15.69 -30.27 -0.57
N GLY A 360 -16.24 -29.85 -1.71
CA GLY A 360 -15.86 -30.32 -3.05
C GLY A 360 -14.68 -29.58 -3.70
N SER A 361 -14.08 -28.60 -3.03
CA SER A 361 -12.92 -27.89 -3.57
C SER A 361 -11.69 -28.80 -3.58
N HIS A 362 -10.96 -28.82 -4.70
CA HIS A 362 -9.76 -29.64 -4.88
C HIS A 362 -8.48 -28.86 -4.56
N LEU A 363 -7.51 -29.55 -3.97
CA LEU A 363 -6.18 -29.00 -3.68
C LEU A 363 -5.19 -29.42 -4.76
N PHE A 364 -4.30 -28.50 -5.15
CA PHE A 364 -3.26 -28.73 -6.15
C PHE A 364 -1.86 -28.34 -5.63
N PRO A 365 -0.79 -28.78 -6.30
CA PRO A 365 0.57 -28.43 -5.89
C PRO A 365 0.78 -26.92 -5.98
N GLY A 366 1.50 -26.34 -5.02
CA GLY A 366 1.74 -24.90 -4.95
C GLY A 366 0.59 -24.06 -4.38
N ASP A 367 -0.60 -24.66 -4.12
CA ASP A 367 -1.67 -23.97 -3.40
C ASP A 367 -1.18 -23.55 -2.00
N LYS A 368 -1.51 -22.33 -1.58
CA LYS A 368 -1.26 -21.82 -0.23
C LYS A 368 -2.54 -21.87 0.57
N LEU A 369 -2.54 -22.65 1.65
CA LEU A 369 -3.72 -22.93 2.46
C LEU A 369 -3.71 -22.11 3.74
N LEU A 370 -4.88 -21.57 4.09
CA LEU A 370 -5.15 -20.92 5.36
C LEU A 370 -5.96 -21.86 6.25
N LEU A 371 -5.35 -22.26 7.36
CA LEU A 371 -5.87 -23.21 8.34
C LEU A 371 -6.34 -22.46 9.58
N LEU A 372 -7.49 -22.82 10.14
CA LEU A 372 -8.04 -22.28 11.38
C LEU A 372 -8.20 -23.41 12.41
N GLY A 373 -7.65 -23.24 13.61
CA GLY A 373 -7.72 -24.22 14.71
C GLY A 373 -6.85 -23.81 15.90
N THR A 374 -6.65 -24.68 16.88
CA THR A 374 -5.62 -24.47 17.91
C THR A 374 -4.22 -24.68 17.31
N GLU A 375 -3.18 -24.22 18.02
CA GLU A 375 -1.80 -24.36 17.56
C GLU A 375 -1.41 -25.84 17.35
N GLU A 376 -1.88 -26.75 18.23
CA GLU A 376 -1.64 -28.19 18.07
C GLU A 376 -2.37 -28.78 16.86
N GLN A 377 -3.61 -28.36 16.62
CA GLN A 377 -4.41 -28.82 15.48
C GLN A 377 -3.80 -28.39 14.14
N ILE A 378 -3.29 -27.16 14.09
CA ILE A 378 -2.60 -26.61 12.92
C ILE A 378 -1.29 -27.36 12.70
N ALA A 379 -0.49 -27.56 13.75
CA ALA A 379 0.78 -28.28 13.64
C ALA A 379 0.58 -29.72 13.13
N ALA A 380 -0.40 -30.45 13.67
CA ALA A 380 -0.73 -31.81 13.24
C ALA A 380 -1.23 -31.84 11.77
N SER A 381 -2.10 -30.90 11.39
CA SER A 381 -2.60 -30.79 10.02
C SER A 381 -1.48 -30.46 9.03
N ARG A 382 -0.58 -29.55 9.41
CA ARG A 382 0.59 -29.17 8.63
C ARG A 382 1.54 -30.35 8.45
N ALA A 383 1.84 -31.09 9.52
CA ALA A 383 2.66 -32.29 9.43
C ALA A 383 2.07 -33.29 8.44
N PHE A 384 0.79 -33.63 8.57
CA PHE A 384 0.09 -34.56 7.67
C PHE A 384 0.08 -34.10 6.20
N LEU A 385 -0.19 -32.82 5.95
CA LEU A 385 -0.19 -32.27 4.57
C LEU A 385 1.20 -32.27 3.93
N LEU A 386 2.25 -32.23 4.74
CA LEU A 386 3.64 -32.23 4.30
C LEU A 386 4.30 -33.63 4.39
N GLU A 387 3.59 -34.64 4.90
CA GLU A 387 4.15 -35.97 5.12
C GLU A 387 4.30 -36.75 3.81
N ASP A 388 5.58 -36.94 3.47
CA ASP A 388 6.25 -37.85 2.53
C ASP A 388 5.69 -38.11 1.11
N ARG A 389 6.43 -37.59 0.12
CA ARG A 389 7.03 -38.23 -1.08
C ARG A 389 6.33 -39.44 -1.74
N GLY A 390 5.01 -39.52 -1.74
CA GLY A 390 4.25 -40.65 -2.26
C GLY A 390 3.57 -40.43 -3.62
N ALA A 391 4.08 -39.57 -4.50
CA ALA A 391 3.64 -39.63 -5.89
C ALA A 391 4.35 -40.82 -6.55
N GLU A 392 3.62 -41.89 -6.85
CA GLU A 392 4.10 -42.89 -7.81
C GLU A 392 4.68 -42.15 -9.03
N PRO A 393 5.82 -42.59 -9.58
CA PRO A 393 6.39 -41.94 -10.75
C PRO A 393 5.31 -41.89 -11.84
N VAL A 394 4.84 -40.69 -12.15
CA VAL A 394 3.95 -40.48 -13.30
C VAL A 394 4.77 -40.93 -14.50
N GLU A 395 4.36 -42.04 -15.10
CA GLU A 395 4.95 -42.56 -16.33
C GLU A 395 4.87 -41.43 -17.36
N ASP A 396 6.03 -40.93 -17.81
CA ASP A 396 6.13 -39.76 -18.69
C ASP A 396 5.58 -40.11 -20.08
N THR A 397 4.25 -40.12 -20.20
CA THR A 397 3.53 -40.57 -21.40
C THR A 397 3.86 -39.69 -22.61
N PHE A 398 4.39 -38.48 -22.39
CA PHE A 398 4.83 -37.59 -23.46
C PHE A 398 6.10 -38.09 -24.17
N ARG A 399 6.98 -38.84 -23.49
CA ARG A 399 8.17 -39.44 -24.14
C ARG A 399 7.81 -40.54 -25.13
N ASP A 400 6.67 -41.20 -24.91
CA ASP A 400 6.20 -42.29 -25.75
C ASP A 400 5.29 -41.83 -26.89
N LEU A 401 5.08 -40.51 -27.08
CA LEU A 401 4.32 -40.02 -28.23
C LEU A 401 5.12 -40.21 -29.52
N ALA A 402 4.61 -41.07 -30.40
CA ALA A 402 5.18 -41.31 -31.72
C ALA A 402 4.28 -40.71 -32.80
N VAL A 403 4.93 -40.17 -33.85
CA VAL A 403 4.25 -39.81 -35.09
C VAL A 403 4.54 -40.92 -36.09
N GLU A 404 3.51 -41.67 -36.46
CA GLU A 404 3.62 -42.79 -37.38
C GLU A 404 2.73 -42.60 -38.61
N MET A 405 3.22 -43.05 -39.76
CA MET A 405 2.40 -43.19 -40.97
C MET A 405 1.74 -44.55 -40.96
N VAL A 406 0.41 -44.58 -41.02
CA VAL A 406 -0.38 -45.80 -41.10
C VAL A 406 -1.08 -45.82 -42.46
N GLN A 407 -0.84 -46.88 -43.22
CA GLN A 407 -1.53 -47.09 -44.50
C GLN A 407 -2.87 -47.81 -44.27
N ILE A 408 -3.90 -47.35 -44.95
CA ILE A 408 -5.23 -47.95 -44.90
C ILE A 408 -5.26 -49.19 -45.78
N PRO A 409 -5.41 -50.41 -45.21
CA PRO A 409 -5.43 -51.64 -45.98
C PRO A 409 -6.71 -51.73 -46.82
N ARG A 410 -6.65 -52.47 -47.94
CA ARG A 410 -7.81 -52.69 -48.80
C ARG A 410 -8.90 -53.45 -48.04
N GLY A 411 -10.14 -52.98 -48.13
CA GLY A 411 -11.27 -53.55 -47.38
C GLY A 411 -11.33 -53.13 -45.90
N SER A 412 -10.61 -52.07 -45.52
CA SER A 412 -10.66 -51.53 -44.16
C SER A 412 -12.07 -51.03 -43.81
N PRO A 413 -12.55 -51.20 -42.56
CA PRO A 413 -13.77 -50.57 -42.08
C PRO A 413 -13.74 -49.02 -42.10
N ALA A 414 -12.56 -48.44 -42.37
CA ALA A 414 -12.37 -47.00 -42.58
C ALA A 414 -12.79 -46.49 -43.97
N HIS A 415 -12.87 -47.39 -44.96
CA HIS A 415 -13.11 -47.02 -46.35
C HIS A 415 -14.40 -46.23 -46.54
N GLY A 416 -14.32 -45.12 -47.29
CA GLY A 416 -15.45 -44.28 -47.68
C GLY A 416 -16.05 -43.42 -46.55
N LYS A 417 -15.58 -43.58 -45.31
CA LYS A 417 -16.01 -42.81 -44.14
C LYS A 417 -15.19 -41.55 -43.98
N THR A 418 -15.81 -40.54 -43.39
CA THR A 418 -15.12 -39.29 -43.04
C THR A 418 -14.37 -39.43 -41.71
N LEU A 419 -13.30 -38.65 -41.51
CA LEU A 419 -12.59 -38.61 -40.23
C LEU A 419 -13.51 -38.29 -39.04
N ARG A 420 -14.57 -37.50 -39.25
CA ARG A 420 -15.61 -37.21 -38.25
C ARG A 420 -16.41 -38.45 -37.85
N GLU A 421 -16.79 -39.28 -38.81
CA GLU A 421 -17.56 -40.51 -38.57
C GLU A 421 -16.70 -41.58 -37.90
N LEU A 422 -15.40 -41.62 -38.23
CA LEU A 422 -14.44 -42.56 -37.66
C LEU A 422 -14.10 -42.24 -36.20
N ASN A 423 -14.02 -40.95 -35.85
CA ASN A 423 -13.85 -40.47 -34.48
C ASN A 423 -12.72 -41.16 -33.67
N TRP A 424 -11.62 -41.53 -34.34
CA TRP A 424 -10.47 -42.17 -33.72
C TRP A 424 -9.87 -41.43 -32.52
N PRO A 425 -9.88 -40.08 -32.44
CA PRO A 425 -9.41 -39.38 -31.23
C PRO A 425 -10.21 -39.76 -29.99
N ARG A 426 -11.52 -39.99 -30.13
CA ARG A 426 -12.40 -40.35 -29.00
C ARG A 426 -12.42 -41.86 -28.74
N ILE A 427 -12.35 -42.69 -29.79
CA ILE A 427 -12.49 -44.14 -29.68
C ILE A 427 -11.16 -44.82 -29.34
N LEU A 428 -10.08 -44.38 -29.99
CA LEU A 428 -8.75 -45.01 -29.92
C LEU A 428 -7.68 -44.12 -29.28
N GLY A 429 -8.00 -42.85 -28.99
CA GLY A 429 -7.04 -41.89 -28.42
C GLY A 429 -6.00 -41.38 -29.43
N VAL A 430 -6.14 -41.71 -30.71
CA VAL A 430 -5.19 -41.34 -31.77
C VAL A 430 -5.62 -40.07 -32.48
N GLN A 431 -4.69 -39.11 -32.64
CA GLN A 431 -4.94 -37.87 -33.37
C GLN A 431 -4.44 -37.98 -34.82
N VAL A 432 -5.29 -37.64 -35.78
CA VAL A 432 -4.90 -37.56 -37.20
C VAL A 432 -4.30 -36.19 -37.48
N VAL A 433 -3.04 -36.15 -37.90
CA VAL A 433 -2.27 -34.92 -38.14
C VAL A 433 -2.08 -34.66 -39.63
N GLY A 434 -2.14 -35.71 -40.46
CA GLY A 434 -1.94 -35.60 -41.90
C GLY A 434 -2.66 -36.70 -42.67
N HIS A 435 -2.96 -36.40 -43.92
CA HIS A 435 -3.55 -37.33 -44.88
C HIS A 435 -2.78 -37.22 -46.20
N GLU A 436 -2.44 -38.35 -46.78
CA GLU A 436 -1.71 -38.44 -48.03
C GLU A 436 -2.37 -39.47 -48.95
N ASN A 437 -2.82 -38.99 -50.11
CA ASN A 437 -3.28 -39.80 -51.23
C ASN A 437 -2.27 -39.66 -52.40
N GLU A 438 -2.32 -40.52 -53.42
CA GLU A 438 -1.42 -40.57 -54.58
C GLU A 438 -1.14 -39.22 -55.27
N LYS A 439 -2.03 -38.23 -55.14
CA LYS A 439 -1.93 -36.93 -55.81
C LYS A 439 -1.73 -35.73 -54.89
N LYS A 440 -1.94 -35.86 -53.57
CA LYS A 440 -1.94 -34.71 -52.65
C LYS A 440 -1.65 -35.10 -51.21
N ARG A 441 -0.76 -34.35 -50.56
CA ARG A 441 -0.50 -34.40 -49.12
C ARG A 441 -1.17 -33.21 -48.45
N SER A 442 -1.99 -33.47 -47.43
CA SER A 442 -2.64 -32.47 -46.59
C SER A 442 -2.10 -32.56 -45.17
N LEU A 443 -1.55 -31.46 -44.67
CA LEU A 443 -1.17 -31.28 -43.27
C LEU A 443 -2.38 -30.62 -42.60
N THR A 444 -3.06 -31.33 -41.68
CA THR A 444 -4.38 -30.99 -41.12
C THR A 444 -5.57 -31.31 -42.04
N PRO A 445 -5.94 -32.60 -42.21
CA PRO A 445 -7.15 -32.97 -42.95
C PRO A 445 -8.41 -32.45 -42.24
N SER A 446 -9.41 -32.02 -43.02
CA SER A 446 -10.69 -31.58 -42.47
C SER A 446 -11.46 -32.75 -41.88
N ALA A 447 -12.37 -32.47 -40.93
CA ALA A 447 -13.23 -33.50 -40.35
C ALA A 447 -14.14 -34.20 -41.41
N THR A 448 -14.39 -33.55 -42.54
CA THR A 448 -15.16 -34.07 -43.69
C THR A 448 -14.31 -34.85 -44.70
N GLN A 449 -12.99 -34.92 -44.51
CA GLN A 449 -12.08 -35.66 -45.39
C GLN A 449 -12.44 -37.14 -45.35
N LYS A 450 -12.72 -37.72 -46.52
CA LYS A 450 -12.94 -39.15 -46.68
C LYS A 450 -11.61 -39.89 -46.74
N VAL A 451 -11.60 -41.09 -46.17
CA VAL A 451 -10.48 -42.02 -46.19
C VAL A 451 -10.77 -43.13 -47.20
N GLU A 452 -9.87 -43.30 -48.16
CA GLU A 452 -9.97 -44.31 -49.23
C GLU A 452 -8.95 -45.42 -49.01
N ASP A 453 -9.13 -46.54 -49.71
CA ASP A 453 -8.20 -47.67 -49.64
C ASP A 453 -6.84 -47.28 -50.21
N GLY A 454 -5.76 -47.61 -49.49
CA GLY A 454 -4.39 -47.27 -49.89
C GLY A 454 -3.92 -45.88 -49.47
N ASP A 455 -4.81 -45.02 -48.94
CA ASP A 455 -4.42 -43.75 -48.33
C ASP A 455 -3.44 -43.96 -47.17
N ARG A 456 -2.55 -43.00 -46.96
CA ARG A 456 -1.64 -42.98 -45.81
C ARG A 456 -2.03 -41.86 -44.87
N ILE A 457 -2.23 -42.20 -43.60
CA ILE A 457 -2.64 -41.26 -42.55
C ILE A 457 -1.50 -41.11 -41.58
N LEU A 458 -1.10 -39.85 -41.35
CA LEU A 458 -0.13 -39.49 -40.34
C LEU A 458 -0.87 -39.35 -39.01
N VAL A 459 -0.52 -40.19 -38.05
CA VAL A 459 -1.16 -40.24 -36.75
C VAL A 459 -0.17 -39.96 -35.62
N LEU A 460 -0.66 -39.26 -34.60
CA LEU A 460 0.03 -38.97 -33.36
C LEU A 460 -0.67 -39.74 -32.22
N GLY A 461 0.09 -40.53 -31.49
CA GLY A 461 -0.38 -41.30 -30.33
C GLY A 461 0.76 -42.12 -29.72
N THR A 462 0.48 -42.83 -28.64
CA THR A 462 1.44 -43.79 -28.06
C THR A 462 1.55 -45.05 -28.93
N PRO A 463 2.65 -45.83 -28.89
CA PRO A 463 2.80 -47.08 -29.64
C PRO A 463 1.61 -48.04 -29.47
N GLN A 464 1.04 -48.09 -28.26
CA GLN A 464 -0.13 -48.93 -27.96
C GLN A 464 -1.40 -48.43 -28.66
N GLN A 465 -1.60 -47.11 -28.72
CA GLN A 465 -2.74 -46.48 -29.42
C GLN A 465 -2.61 -46.66 -30.94
N VAL A 466 -1.40 -46.47 -31.50
CA VAL A 466 -1.12 -46.68 -32.92
C VAL A 466 -1.28 -48.15 -33.31
N ALA A 467 -0.84 -49.09 -32.47
CA ALA A 467 -1.06 -50.53 -32.68
C ALA A 467 -2.55 -50.89 -32.66
N SER A 468 -3.32 -50.29 -31.73
CA SER A 468 -4.77 -50.46 -31.66
C SER A 468 -5.47 -49.96 -32.92
N LEU A 469 -5.02 -48.82 -33.47
CA LEU A 469 -5.50 -48.32 -34.76
C LEU A 469 -5.17 -49.28 -35.91
N ARG A 470 -3.94 -49.80 -35.99
CA ARG A 470 -3.57 -50.78 -37.03
C ARG A 470 -4.45 -52.02 -36.99
N ASN A 471 -4.72 -52.54 -35.80
CA ASN A 471 -5.61 -53.69 -35.63
C ASN A 471 -7.06 -53.36 -36.00
N TRP A 472 -7.56 -52.17 -35.63
CA TRP A 472 -8.91 -51.72 -35.97
C TRP A 472 -9.11 -51.55 -37.49
N LEU A 473 -8.05 -51.16 -38.21
CA LEU A 473 -8.08 -50.96 -39.65
C LEU A 473 -8.10 -52.26 -40.46
N LEU A 474 -7.78 -53.43 -39.87
CA LEU A 474 -7.80 -54.70 -40.58
C LEU A 474 -9.24 -55.13 -40.90
N PRO A 475 -9.50 -55.72 -42.09
CA PRO A 475 -10.80 -56.28 -42.41
C PRO A 475 -11.17 -57.40 -41.42
N PRO A 476 -12.46 -57.55 -41.07
CA PRO A 476 -12.90 -58.66 -40.23
C PRO A 476 -12.57 -59.99 -40.92
N ALA A 477 -11.95 -60.91 -40.18
CA ALA A 477 -11.60 -62.23 -40.70
C ALA A 477 -12.86 -62.93 -41.25
N THR A 478 -12.83 -63.29 -42.52
CA THR A 478 -13.90 -64.07 -43.15
C THR A 478 -13.93 -65.45 -42.47
N PRO A 479 -15.06 -65.90 -41.88
CA PRO A 479 -15.14 -67.26 -41.37
C PRO A 479 -15.03 -68.24 -42.54
N ALA A 480 -14.07 -69.17 -42.44
CA ALA A 480 -13.88 -70.26 -43.39
C ALA A 480 -15.19 -71.05 -43.55
N GLY A 481 -15.64 -71.20 -44.79
CA GLY A 481 -16.94 -71.76 -45.12
C GLY A 481 -17.13 -73.19 -44.63
N SER A 482 -18.23 -73.43 -43.91
CA SER A 482 -18.85 -74.74 -43.74
C SER A 482 -19.65 -75.06 -44.99
N SER A 483 -19.21 -76.06 -45.74
CA SER A 483 -19.98 -76.72 -46.80
C SER A 483 -21.22 -77.39 -46.19
N VAL A 484 -22.41 -76.91 -46.56
CA VAL A 484 -23.65 -77.66 -46.42
C VAL A 484 -24.26 -77.81 -47.80
N GLU A 485 -24.12 -79.02 -48.30
CA GLU A 485 -24.78 -79.59 -49.45
C GLU A 485 -26.26 -79.83 -49.07
N SER A 486 -27.20 -79.43 -49.93
CA SER A 486 -28.55 -80.00 -49.96
C SER A 486 -29.14 -79.88 -51.37
N PRO A 487 -29.84 -80.92 -51.85
CA PRO A 487 -30.09 -81.14 -53.27
C PRO A 487 -31.47 -80.64 -53.72
N ASP A 488 -31.66 -80.76 -55.02
CA ASP A 488 -32.90 -80.75 -55.80
C ASP A 488 -33.35 -79.43 -56.45
N GLY A 489 -33.43 -79.51 -57.79
CA GLY A 489 -34.45 -78.78 -58.54
C GLY A 489 -34.04 -78.25 -59.90
N GLN A 490 -33.59 -79.09 -60.84
CA GLN A 490 -33.74 -78.80 -62.27
C GLN A 490 -34.25 -80.01 -63.04
N ALA A 491 -35.52 -79.92 -63.43
CA ALA A 491 -36.09 -80.67 -64.54
C ALA A 491 -36.10 -79.75 -65.76
N GLU A 492 -35.40 -80.15 -66.82
CA GLU A 492 -35.65 -79.74 -68.21
C GLU A 492 -36.03 -80.99 -69.01
N GLY A 493 -37.04 -80.86 -69.89
CA GLY A 493 -37.50 -81.92 -70.82
C GLY A 493 -36.44 -82.27 -71.87
N PHE A 494 -36.56 -83.25 -72.74
CA PHE A 494 -37.62 -83.85 -73.57
C PHE A 494 -36.94 -85.05 -74.32
N PRO A 495 -37.50 -85.77 -75.32
CA PRO A 495 -38.88 -86.12 -75.68
C PRO A 495 -39.09 -87.65 -75.87
N SER A 496 -40.33 -88.14 -75.81
CA SER A 496 -40.99 -89.18 -76.65
C SER A 496 -42.32 -89.56 -76.00
#